data_AF-A0AB36BIS1-F1
#
_entry.id   AF-A0AB36BIS1-F1
#
_cell.length_a   1.000
_cell.length_b   1.000
_cell.length_c   1.000
_cell.angle_alpha   90.00
_cell.angle_beta   90.00
_cell.angle_gamma   90.00
#
_symmetry.space_group_name_H-M   'P 1'
#
loop_
_entity.id
_entity.type
_entity.pdbx_description
1 polymer ?
#
loop_
_entity_poly.entity_id
_entity_poly.type
_entity_poly.pdbx_seq_one_letter_code
_entity_poly.pdbx_strand_id
1 'polypeptide(L)'
;YTFDVTEVLFGAGYVPSNSEKYPLFGIISALYDTFHALPKITCSKTGALEDVRLCLTKDFKFRDCLGESKCPDEVSLPEPDVNRIARLSVFGQKSS
;
A
#
# COMPACT_ATOMS: atom_id res chain seq x y z
N TYR A 1 2.03 -13.16 -15.42
CA TYR A 1 2.23 -11.78 -14.92
C TYR A 1 1.87 -11.78 -13.46
N THR A 2 2.88 -11.62 -12.61
CA THR A 2 2.68 -11.39 -11.18
C THR A 2 2.73 -9.88 -11.01
N PHE A 3 1.71 -9.30 -10.40
CA PHE A 3 1.68 -7.86 -10.17
C PHE A 3 2.19 -7.59 -8.76
N ASP A 4 3.38 -7.02 -8.65
CA ASP A 4 3.95 -6.63 -7.38
C ASP A 4 3.68 -5.13 -7.14
N VAL A 5 2.78 -4.85 -6.19
CA VAL A 5 2.44 -3.48 -5.79
C VAL A 5 3.68 -2.74 -5.27
N THR A 6 4.62 -3.45 -4.63
CA THR A 6 5.86 -2.86 -4.13
C THR A 6 6.74 -2.38 -5.28
N GLU A 7 6.89 -3.17 -6.35
CA GLU A 7 7.68 -2.76 -7.52
C GLU A 7 7.09 -1.52 -8.20
N VAL A 8 5.76 -1.44 -8.32
CA VAL A 8 5.08 -0.26 -8.90
C VAL A 8 5.36 0.98 -8.07
N LEU A 9 5.20 0.90 -6.75
CA LEU A 9 5.43 2.03 -5.86
C LEU A 9 6.90 2.45 -5.84
N PHE A 10 7.83 1.50 -5.79
CA PHE A 10 9.27 1.79 -5.82
C PHE A 10 9.70 2.39 -7.16
N GLY A 11 9.20 1.85 -8.27
CA GLY A 11 9.46 2.37 -9.61
C GLY A 11 8.94 3.80 -9.81
N ALA A 12 7.88 4.18 -9.11
CA ALA A 12 7.34 5.55 -9.07
C ALA A 12 8.04 6.47 -8.04
N GLY A 13 9.01 5.95 -7.27
CA GLY A 13 9.76 6.71 -6.26
C GLY A 13 9.10 6.77 -4.88
N TYR A 14 8.03 6.03 -4.64
CA TYR A 14 7.37 5.93 -3.33
C TYR A 14 8.04 4.86 -2.48
N VAL A 15 9.12 5.25 -1.80
CA VAL A 15 9.92 4.35 -0.95
C VAL A 15 9.64 4.60 0.54
N PRO A 16 9.77 3.57 1.40
CA PRO A 16 9.65 3.76 2.84
C PRO A 16 10.66 4.78 3.35
N SER A 17 10.19 5.74 4.15
CA SER A 17 10.99 6.78 4.79
C SER A 17 10.27 7.30 6.03
N ASN A 18 11.03 7.53 7.09
CA ASN A 18 10.52 8.12 8.33
C ASN A 18 10.42 9.65 8.30
N SER A 19 10.99 10.31 7.27
CA SER A 19 10.99 11.77 7.11
C SER A 19 10.11 12.26 5.98
N GLU A 20 10.02 11.48 4.89
CA GLU A 20 9.33 11.91 3.68
C GLU A 20 7.81 11.77 3.81
N LYS A 21 7.11 12.67 3.13
CA LYS A 21 5.67 12.58 2.88
C LYS A 21 5.42 12.58 1.40
N TYR A 22 4.40 11.83 1.00
CA TYR A 22 4.05 11.64 -0.40
C TYR A 22 2.63 12.12 -0.65
N PRO A 23 2.37 12.76 -1.80
CA PRO A 23 1.01 13.12 -2.18
C PRO A 23 0.18 11.85 -2.40
N LEU A 24 -0.94 11.72 -1.68
CA LEU A 24 -1.86 10.59 -1.79
C LEU A 24 -2.32 10.39 -3.25
N PHE A 25 -2.62 11.50 -3.93
CA PHE A 25 -3.03 11.48 -5.33
C PHE A 25 -1.96 10.88 -6.26
N GLY A 26 -0.68 11.11 -5.95
CA GLY A 26 0.44 10.54 -6.71
C GLY A 26 0.52 9.01 -6.55
N ILE A 27 0.40 8.53 -5.31
CA ILE A 27 0.36 7.08 -5.02
C ILE A 27 -0.82 6.41 -5.74
N ILE A 28 -2.01 7.01 -5.67
CA ILE A 28 -3.21 6.50 -6.35
C ILE A 28 -3.00 6.48 -7.86
N SER A 29 -2.38 7.51 -8.43
CA SER A 29 -2.13 7.61 -9.87
C SER A 29 -1.16 6.54 -10.37
N ALA A 30 -0.04 6.30 -9.67
CA ALA A 30 0.92 5.26 -10.06
C ALA A 30 0.30 3.85 -10.08
N LEU A 31 -0.57 3.56 -9.11
CA LEU A 31 -1.33 2.31 -9.08
C LEU A 31 -2.37 2.27 -10.21
N TYR A 32 -3.11 3.37 -10.42
CA TYR A 32 -4.10 3.46 -11.49
C TYR A 32 -3.48 3.26 -12.88
N ASP A 33 -2.31 3.84 -13.14
CA ASP A 33 -1.63 3.72 -14.43
C ASP A 33 -1.21 2.28 -14.74
N THR A 34 -0.94 1.47 -13.72
CA THR A 34 -0.56 0.05 -13.86
C THR A 34 -1.78 -0.87 -13.92
N PHE A 35 -2.75 -0.65 -13.04
CA PHE A 35 -3.89 -1.55 -12.85
C PHE A 35 -5.14 -1.15 -13.63
N HIS A 36 -5.14 0.06 -14.21
CA HIS A 36 -6.27 0.69 -14.88
C HIS A 36 -7.56 0.66 -14.03
N ALA A 37 -7.39 0.78 -12.71
CA ALA A 37 -8.45 0.73 -11.73
C ALA A 37 -8.07 1.51 -10.47
N LEU A 38 -9.05 2.19 -9.88
CA LEU A 38 -8.85 2.98 -8.66
C LEU A 38 -8.68 2.06 -7.44
N PRO A 39 -7.51 2.10 -6.77
CA PRO A 39 -7.31 1.38 -5.51
C PRO A 39 -8.04 2.09 -4.37
N LYS A 40 -8.25 1.37 -3.28
CA LYS A 40 -8.66 1.96 -1.99
C LYS A 40 -7.49 1.99 -1.03
N ILE A 41 -7.18 3.18 -0.52
CA ILE A 41 -6.10 3.38 0.45
C ILE A 41 -6.71 3.60 1.83
N THR A 42 -6.16 2.94 2.84
CA THR A 42 -6.43 3.23 4.24
C THR A 42 -5.20 3.74 4.92
N CYS A 43 -5.41 4.76 5.76
CA CYS A 43 -4.36 5.36 6.54
C CYS A 43 -4.67 5.24 8.03
N SER A 44 -3.61 5.17 8.81
CA SER A 44 -3.67 5.30 10.25
C SER A 44 -4.22 6.67 10.64
N LYS A 45 -4.59 6.82 11.91
CA LYS A 45 -5.02 8.11 12.48
C LYS A 45 -3.94 9.20 12.36
N THR A 46 -2.68 8.84 12.22
CA THR A 46 -1.55 9.77 12.07
C THR A 46 -1.21 10.06 10.61
N GLY A 47 -1.99 9.55 9.65
CA GLY A 47 -1.77 9.76 8.22
C GLY A 47 -0.70 8.85 7.60
N ALA A 48 -0.28 7.78 8.29
CA ALA A 48 0.59 6.77 7.70
C ALA A 48 -0.24 5.83 6.82
N LEU A 49 0.21 5.52 5.61
CA LEU A 49 -0.46 4.54 4.76
C LEU A 49 -0.34 3.15 5.41
N GLU A 50 -1.49 2.48 5.62
CA GLU A 50 -1.56 1.16 6.25
C GLU A 50 -1.83 0.06 5.23
N ASP A 51 -2.86 0.22 4.39
CA ASP A 51 -3.20 -0.79 3.39
C ASP A 51 -3.52 -0.18 2.02
N VAL A 52 -3.13 -0.91 0.98
CA VAL A 52 -3.60 -0.74 -0.39
C VAL A 52 -4.54 -1.91 -0.73
N ARG A 53 -5.76 -1.61 -1.14
CA ARG A 53 -6.73 -2.61 -1.61
C ARG A 53 -6.99 -2.45 -3.09
N LEU A 54 -6.73 -3.53 -3.83
CA LEU A 54 -7.14 -3.69 -5.23
C LEU A 54 -8.44 -4.47 -5.28
N CYS A 55 -9.41 -4.02 -6.07
CA CYS A 55 -10.70 -4.66 -6.19
C CYS A 55 -10.79 -5.39 -7.53
N LEU A 56 -11.25 -6.64 -7.47
CA LEU A 56 -11.41 -7.47 -8.65
C LEU A 56 -12.86 -7.93 -8.78
N THR A 57 -13.28 -8.15 -10.02
CA THR A 57 -14.51 -8.88 -10.36
C THR A 57 -14.31 -10.39 -10.21
N LYS A 58 -15.39 -11.17 -10.33
CA LYS A 58 -15.33 -12.65 -10.22
C LYS A 58 -14.54 -13.30 -11.36
N ASP A 59 -14.33 -12.59 -12.46
CA ASP A 59 -13.47 -12.98 -13.58
C ASP A 59 -12.04 -12.45 -13.45
N PHE A 60 -11.62 -12.05 -12.23
CA PHE A 60 -10.27 -11.59 -11.91
C PHE A 60 -9.78 -10.40 -12.74
N LYS A 61 -10.69 -9.52 -13.15
CA LYS A 61 -10.35 -8.23 -13.76
C LYS A 61 -10.34 -7.15 -12.70
N PHE A 62 -9.36 -6.25 -12.79
CA PHE A 62 -9.33 -5.06 -11.96
C PHE A 62 -10.56 -4.19 -12.22
N ARG A 63 -11.09 -3.63 -11.15
CA ARG A 63 -12.17 -2.63 -11.16
C ARG A 63 -11.92 -1.62 -10.06
N ASP A 64 -12.54 -0.46 -10.18
CA ASP A 64 -12.50 0.53 -9.13
C ASP A 64 -13.04 -0.03 -7.81
N CYS A 65 -12.31 0.24 -6.73
CA CYS A 65 -12.80 -0.04 -5.40
C CYS A 65 -13.90 0.94 -5.00
N LEU A 66 -14.93 0.45 -4.30
CA LEU A 66 -16.02 1.28 -3.80
C LEU A 66 -15.64 2.01 -2.49
N GLY A 67 -16.00 3.29 -2.45
CA GLY A 67 -15.84 4.18 -1.30
C GLY A 67 -14.50 4.91 -1.28
N GLU A 68 -14.49 6.04 -0.57
CA GLU A 68 -13.37 6.97 -0.56
C GLU A 68 -12.19 6.49 0.29
N SER A 69 -10.99 6.89 -0.11
CA SER A 69 -9.78 6.78 0.70
C SER A 69 -9.78 7.89 1.76
N LYS A 70 -9.95 7.51 3.03
CA LYS A 70 -9.99 8.45 4.16
C LYS A 70 -8.57 8.76 4.66
N CYS A 71 -7.77 9.34 3.79
CA CYS A 71 -6.38 9.70 4.05
C CYS A 71 -6.20 11.22 3.90
N PRO A 72 -5.22 11.82 4.59
CA PRO A 72 -4.79 13.19 4.29
C PRO A 72 -4.22 13.30 2.88
N ASP A 73 -4.13 14.52 2.35
CA ASP A 73 -3.56 14.80 1.01
C ASP A 73 -2.09 14.36 0.90
N GLU A 74 -1.37 14.38 2.02
CA GLU A 74 -0.01 13.88 2.14
C GLU A 74 0.06 12.76 3.18
N VAL A 75 0.60 11.61 2.78
CA VAL A 75 0.72 10.41 3.60
C VAL A 75 2.19 10.08 3.88
N SER A 76 2.46 9.44 5.01
CA SER A 76 3.77 8.87 5.31
C SER A 76 3.83 7.38 5.00
N LEU A 77 5.01 6.92 4.59
CA LEU A 77 5.33 5.50 4.39
C LEU A 77 6.48 5.14 5.36
N PRO A 78 6.19 4.93 6.66
CA PRO A 78 7.24 4.69 7.64
C PRO A 78 8.05 3.44 7.29
N GLU A 79 9.34 3.47 7.61
CA GLU A 79 10.17 2.29 7.45
C GLU A 79 9.64 1.14 8.30
N PRO A 80 9.75 -0.11 7.82
CA PRO A 80 9.35 -1.27 8.60
C PRO A 80 10.13 -1.33 9.92
N ASP A 81 9.41 -1.45 11.04
CA ASP A 81 10.04 -1.68 12.34
C ASP A 81 10.66 -3.08 12.38
N VAL A 82 11.98 -3.13 12.17
CA VAL A 82 12.77 -4.37 12.13
C VAL A 82 12.64 -5.17 13.43
N ASN A 83 12.44 -4.52 14.58
CA ASN A 83 12.23 -5.20 15.86
C ASN A 83 10.84 -5.85 15.94
N ARG A 84 9.84 -5.25 15.31
CA ARG A 84 8.49 -5.84 15.21
C ARG A 84 8.45 -6.99 14.22
N ILE A 85 9.15 -6.88 13.09
CA ILE A 85 9.30 -7.96 12.11
C ILE A 85 10.01 -9.16 12.74
N ALA A 86 11.14 -8.93 13.42
CA ALA A 86 11.88 -9.97 14.12
C ALA A 86 10.99 -10.75 15.12
N ARG A 87 10.13 -10.04 15.86
CA ARG A 87 9.16 -10.67 16.79
C ARG A 87 8.13 -11.52 16.06
N LEU A 88 7.58 -11.07 14.93
CA LEU A 88 6.62 -11.86 14.14
C LEU A 88 7.24 -13.13 13.55
N SER A 89 8.50 -13.07 13.09
CA SER A 89 9.24 -14.25 12.62
C SER A 89 9.54 -15.27 13.74
N VAL A 90 9.66 -14.83 15.00
CA VAL A 90 9.85 -15.73 16.16
C VAL A 90 8.56 -16.50 16.49
N PHE A 91 7.38 -15.90 16.30
CA PHE A 91 6.10 -16.57 16.56
C PHE A 91 5.59 -17.43 15.39
N GLY A 92 6.19 -17.35 14.20
CA GLY A 92 5.79 -18.10 13.00
C GLY A 92 6.40 -19.50 12.84
N GLN A 93 7.30 -19.94 13.72
CA GLN A 93 8.01 -21.23 13.61
C GLN A 93 7.61 -22.29 14.64
N LYS A 94 6.36 -22.27 15.14
CA LYS A 94 5.87 -23.39 15.95
C LYS A 94 4.51 -23.89 15.48
N SER A 95 4.53 -24.66 14.40
CA SER A 95 3.62 -25.79 14.25
C SER A 95 4.40 -26.94 13.60
N SER A 96 4.91 -27.83 14.45
CA SER A 96 5.27 -29.20 14.11
C SER A 96 4.21 -30.12 14.67
#